data_AF-A0AA35Y3L3-F1
#
_entry.id   AF-A0AA35Y3L3-F1
#
_cell.length_a   1.000
_cell.length_b   1.000
_cell.length_c   1.000
_cell.angle_alpha   90.00
_cell.angle_beta   90.00
_cell.angle_gamma   90.00
#
_symmetry.space_group_name_H-M   'P 1'
#
loop_
_entity.id
_entity.type
_entity.pdbx_description
1 polymer ?
#
loop_
_entity_poly.entity_id
_entity_poly.type
_entity_poly.pdbx_seq_one_letter_code
_entity_poly.pdbx_strand_id
1 'polypeptide(L)'
;MARAGLKDGRLPLWLCSSTTGWAVARRGHAALVALRPVRSEDGWLVTRQMQSSPLVPRGHGLSCACCTSRDEVAQALGLLFQDKVRHRCGDFAEVALLEAPSRLPARAASLNANRLIAARYRVCFDAAMHESGLSRRVAR
;
A
#
# COMPACT_ATOMS: atom_id res chain seq x y z
N MET A 1 -3.45 2.51 25.98
CA MET A 1 -3.47 3.70 25.11
C MET A 1 -4.43 3.44 23.96
N ALA A 2 -5.65 3.99 24.03
CA ALA A 2 -6.70 3.78 23.04
C ALA A 2 -6.46 4.69 21.82
N ARG A 3 -6.19 4.10 20.64
CA ARG A 3 -6.11 4.86 19.38
C ARG A 3 -7.53 5.21 18.93
N ALA A 4 -7.72 6.49 18.57
CA ALA A 4 -8.98 7.09 18.14
C ALA A 4 -9.74 6.22 17.12
N GLY A 5 -11.06 6.15 17.31
CA GLY A 5 -11.95 5.14 16.76
C GLY A 5 -11.88 4.94 15.25
N LEU A 6 -11.64 3.69 14.87
CA LEU A 6 -11.82 3.15 13.53
C LEU A 6 -13.32 2.98 13.26
N LYS A 7 -14.07 4.08 13.12
CA LYS A 7 -15.54 4.04 13.02
C LYS A 7 -16.09 3.38 11.74
N ASP A 8 -15.24 3.02 10.78
CA ASP A 8 -15.63 2.50 9.47
C ASP A 8 -15.13 1.08 9.16
N GLY A 9 -14.43 0.41 10.08
CA GLY A 9 -13.95 -0.98 9.91
C GLY A 9 -12.88 -1.19 8.83
N ARG A 10 -12.47 -0.12 8.12
CA ARG A 10 -11.47 -0.17 7.04
C ARG A 10 -10.07 -0.09 7.61
N LEU A 11 -9.15 -0.89 7.05
CA LEU A 11 -7.75 -0.83 7.41
C LEU A 11 -7.11 0.47 6.88
N PRO A 12 -6.36 1.22 7.69
CA PRO A 12 -5.56 2.32 7.20
C PRO A 12 -4.53 1.83 6.18
N LEU A 13 -4.52 2.45 5.00
CA LEU A 13 -3.54 2.22 3.94
C LEU A 13 -2.74 3.49 3.72
N TRP A 14 -1.50 3.52 4.21
CA TRP A 14 -0.59 4.65 4.15
C TRP A 14 0.23 4.63 2.87
N LEU A 15 0.01 5.62 2.01
CA LEU A 15 0.84 5.85 0.84
C LEU A 15 2.12 6.58 1.26
N CYS A 16 3.26 5.94 1.06
CA CYS A 16 4.57 6.42 1.50
C CYS A 16 5.57 6.37 0.35
N SER A 17 6.47 7.36 0.26
CA SER A 17 7.63 7.29 -0.64
C SER A 17 8.89 6.75 0.03
N SER A 18 8.88 6.67 1.36
CA SER A 18 9.97 6.16 2.17
C SER A 18 9.39 5.53 3.44
N THR A 19 10.09 4.52 3.96
CA THR A 19 9.80 3.87 5.24
C THR A 19 10.64 4.44 6.39
N THR A 20 11.57 5.38 6.13
CA THR A 20 12.48 5.93 7.15
C THR A 20 11.74 6.58 8.33
N GLY A 21 10.62 7.26 8.08
CA GLY A 21 9.81 7.89 9.13
C GLY A 21 8.99 6.90 9.98
N TRP A 22 8.99 5.61 9.64
CA TRP A 22 8.25 4.60 10.40
C TRP A 22 9.09 4.05 11.53
N ALA A 23 8.69 4.31 12.78
CA ALA A 23 9.30 3.72 13.96
C ALA A 23 9.21 2.18 13.96
N VAL A 24 10.25 1.50 14.46
CA VAL A 24 10.35 0.02 14.49
C VAL A 24 9.13 -0.62 15.15
N ALA A 25 8.69 -0.08 16.29
CA ALA A 25 7.50 -0.58 16.99
C ALA A 25 6.24 -0.53 16.11
N ARG A 26 6.07 0.51 15.28
CA ARG A 26 4.95 0.62 14.34
C ARG A 26 5.06 -0.43 13.23
N ARG A 27 6.26 -0.64 12.68
CA ARG A 27 6.52 -1.64 11.63
C ARG A 27 6.18 -3.05 12.11
N GLY A 28 6.49 -3.38 13.37
CA GLY A 28 6.18 -4.68 13.99
C GLY A 28 4.68 -5.00 14.12
N HIS A 29 3.81 -4.02 13.86
CA HIS A 29 2.35 -4.19 13.84
C HIS A 29 1.72 -3.82 12.49
N ALA A 30 2.53 -3.62 11.46
CA ALA A 30 2.11 -3.15 10.14
C ALA A 30 2.55 -4.10 9.03
N ALA A 31 1.77 -4.12 7.94
CA ALA A 31 2.18 -4.78 6.71
C ALA A 31 2.82 -3.77 5.74
N LEU A 32 3.88 -4.18 5.05
CA LEU A 32 4.49 -3.44 3.94
C LEU A 32 4.15 -4.10 2.62
N VAL A 33 3.66 -3.28 1.68
CA VAL A 33 3.47 -3.63 0.29
C VAL A 33 4.41 -2.77 -0.55
N ALA A 34 5.31 -3.38 -1.32
CA ALA A 34 6.32 -2.66 -2.08
C ALA A 34 6.40 -3.15 -3.53
N LEU A 35 6.53 -2.20 -4.48
CA LEU A 35 6.74 -2.51 -5.91
C LEU A 35 8.21 -2.82 -6.24
N ARG A 36 9.13 -2.52 -5.32
CA ARG A 36 10.56 -2.79 -5.45
C ARG A 36 11.03 -3.70 -4.31
N PRO A 37 12.15 -4.43 -4.49
CA PRO A 37 12.73 -5.21 -3.40
C PRO A 37 13.00 -4.33 -2.19
N VAL A 38 12.43 -4.71 -1.05
CA VAL A 38 12.72 -4.14 0.26
C VAL A 38 13.39 -5.22 1.09
N ARG A 39 14.39 -4.85 1.88
CA ARG A 39 15.10 -5.83 2.72
C ARG A 39 14.12 -6.36 3.76
N SER A 40 14.04 -7.68 3.90
CA SER A 40 13.09 -8.33 4.82
C SER A 40 13.37 -8.00 6.30
N GLU A 41 14.54 -7.43 6.60
CA GLU A 41 15.03 -7.14 7.95
C GLU A 41 14.51 -5.81 8.54
N ASP A 42 13.66 -5.08 7.79
CA ASP A 42 13.17 -3.75 8.19
C ASP A 42 12.17 -3.75 9.36
N GLY A 43 11.91 -4.91 9.99
CA GLY A 43 11.07 -5.05 11.18
C GLY A 43 9.57 -5.01 10.92
N TRP A 44 9.13 -5.30 9.69
CA TRP A 44 7.72 -5.36 9.31
C TRP A 44 7.09 -6.69 9.71
N LEU A 45 5.84 -6.66 10.19
CA LEU A 45 5.12 -7.89 10.55
C LEU A 45 4.83 -8.77 9.33
N VAL A 46 4.50 -8.13 8.20
CA VAL A 46 4.23 -8.80 6.93
C VAL A 46 4.85 -7.98 5.81
N THR A 47 5.66 -8.60 4.97
CA THR A 47 6.18 -7.97 3.74
C THR A 47 5.60 -8.66 2.52
N ARG A 48 5.05 -7.88 1.60
CA ARG A 48 4.58 -8.33 0.28
C ARG A 48 5.29 -7.52 -0.79
N GLN A 49 6.17 -8.19 -1.50
CA GLN A 49 6.80 -7.64 -2.69
C GLN A 49 5.94 -7.98 -3.91
N MET A 50 5.57 -6.97 -4.68
CA MET A 50 4.99 -7.18 -5.99
C MET A 50 6.12 -7.52 -6.95
N GLN A 51 6.06 -8.72 -7.52
CA GLN A 51 6.87 -9.01 -8.69
C GLN A 51 6.18 -8.31 -9.86
N SER A 52 6.85 -7.34 -10.48
CA SER A 52 6.48 -6.93 -11.85
C SER A 52 6.67 -8.17 -12.70
N SER A 53 5.59 -8.89 -12.98
CA SER A 53 5.69 -10.05 -13.86
C SER A 53 6.05 -9.51 -15.23
N PRO A 54 7.12 -9.99 -15.91
CA PRO A 54 7.20 -9.76 -17.34
C PRO A 54 5.89 -10.28 -17.93
N LEU A 55 5.29 -9.53 -18.85
CA LEU A 55 4.07 -9.90 -19.56
C LEU A 55 4.28 -11.26 -20.26
N VAL A 56 4.19 -12.37 -19.52
CA VAL A 56 4.11 -13.70 -20.10
C VAL A 56 2.66 -13.83 -20.51
N PRO A 57 2.34 -13.96 -21.81
CA PRO A 57 0.98 -14.16 -22.26
C PRO A 57 0.54 -15.56 -21.80
N ARG A 58 0.18 -15.71 -20.52
CA ARG A 58 -0.54 -16.88 -20.06
C ARG A 58 -1.95 -16.74 -20.60
N GLY A 59 -2.19 -17.54 -21.63
CA GLY A 59 -3.37 -17.63 -22.47
C GLY A 59 -4.67 -17.17 -21.85
N HIS A 60 -5.16 -16.03 -22.33
CA HIS A 60 -6.57 -15.82 -22.61
C HIS A 60 -6.65 -15.16 -23.99
N GLY A 61 -7.58 -15.63 -24.83
CA GLY A 61 -7.79 -15.14 -26.19
C GLY A 61 -7.95 -13.62 -26.23
N LEU A 62 -7.50 -13.04 -27.34
CA LEU A 62 -7.59 -11.62 -27.66
C LEU A 62 -8.97 -11.06 -27.23
N SER A 63 -8.98 -10.08 -26.31
CA SER A 63 -10.13 -9.25 -25.87
C SER A 63 -10.86 -9.51 -24.53
N CYS A 64 -10.33 -10.31 -23.60
CA CYS A 64 -10.93 -10.33 -22.25
C CYS A 64 -10.61 -9.05 -21.45
N ALA A 65 -11.62 -8.19 -21.25
CA ALA A 65 -11.54 -6.93 -20.48
C ALA A 65 -11.00 -7.10 -19.04
N CYS A 66 -10.97 -8.32 -18.50
CA CYS A 66 -10.42 -8.64 -17.18
C CYS A 66 -8.89 -8.69 -17.12
N CYS A 67 -8.17 -8.79 -18.25
CA CYS A 67 -6.70 -8.90 -18.29
C CYS A 67 -5.99 -7.59 -18.63
N THR A 68 -6.65 -6.64 -19.29
CA THR A 68 -5.98 -5.46 -19.90
C THR A 68 -5.65 -4.33 -18.91
N SER A 69 -6.08 -4.39 -17.65
CA SER A 69 -5.82 -3.34 -16.65
C SER A 69 -5.72 -3.85 -15.21
N ARG A 70 -5.00 -4.97 -14.99
CA ARG A 70 -4.74 -5.44 -13.62
C ARG A 70 -3.81 -4.44 -12.92
N ASP A 71 -4.40 -3.58 -12.09
CA ASP A 71 -3.66 -2.81 -11.09
C ASP A 71 -3.01 -3.80 -10.11
N GLU A 72 -1.73 -4.08 -10.32
CA GLU A 72 -0.93 -5.02 -9.52
C GLU A 72 -1.01 -4.71 -8.02
N VAL A 73 -1.10 -3.41 -7.68
CA VAL A 73 -1.24 -2.96 -6.30
C VAL A 73 -2.58 -3.37 -5.72
N ALA A 74 -3.68 -3.16 -6.45
CA ALA A 74 -5.00 -3.57 -6.01
C ALA A 74 -5.08 -5.09 -5.83
N GLN A 75 -4.43 -5.86 -6.70
CA GLN A 75 -4.32 -7.31 -6.55
C GLN A 75 -3.53 -7.71 -5.30
N ALA A 76 -2.35 -7.12 -5.07
CA ALA A 76 -1.52 -7.40 -3.91
C ALA A 76 -2.26 -7.08 -2.59
N LEU A 77 -2.95 -5.93 -2.53
CA LEU A 77 -3.78 -5.54 -1.40
C LEU A 77 -4.97 -6.49 -1.19
N GLY A 78 -5.56 -6.99 -2.28
CA GLY A 78 -6.63 -7.99 -2.23
C GLY A 78 -6.15 -9.31 -1.62
N LEU A 79 -4.99 -9.81 -2.06
CA LEU A 79 -4.38 -11.02 -1.53
C LEU A 79 -3.97 -10.85 -0.06
N LEU A 80 -3.35 -9.72 0.29
CA LEU A 80 -2.97 -9.40 1.67
C LEU A 80 -4.19 -9.41 2.60
N PHE A 81 -5.32 -8.83 2.16
CA PHE A 81 -6.55 -8.85 2.95
C PHE A 81 -7.11 -10.27 3.12
N GLN A 82 -7.09 -11.07 2.05
CA GLN A 82 -7.51 -12.48 2.13
C GLN A 82 -6.64 -13.28 3.09
N ASP A 83 -5.33 -13.06 3.07
CA ASP A 83 -4.40 -13.71 4.00
C ASP A 83 -4.71 -13.31 5.44
N LYS A 84 -4.98 -12.02 5.70
CA LYS A 84 -5.38 -11.54 7.02
C LYS A 84 -6.67 -12.22 7.51
N VAL A 85 -7.73 -12.22 6.69
CA VAL A 85 -9.03 -12.81 7.05
C VAL A 85 -8.93 -14.32 7.28
N ARG A 86 -8.02 -15.00 6.57
CA ARG A 86 -7.77 -16.44 6.73
C ARG A 86 -6.71 -16.76 7.78
N HIS A 87 -6.23 -15.75 8.53
CA HIS A 87 -5.15 -15.91 9.51
C HIS A 87 -3.88 -16.57 8.95
N ARG A 88 -3.58 -16.36 7.66
CA ARG A 88 -2.38 -16.87 6.98
C ARG A 88 -1.19 -15.92 7.06
N CYS A 89 -1.36 -14.79 7.74
CA CYS A 89 -0.32 -13.83 8.07
C CYS A 89 -0.58 -13.23 9.46
N GLY A 90 0.40 -12.52 10.01
CA GLY A 90 0.27 -11.87 11.30
C GLY A 90 -0.87 -10.84 11.34
N ASP A 91 -1.41 -10.58 12.52
CA ASP A 91 -2.52 -9.64 12.71
C ASP A 91 -2.04 -8.17 12.73
N PHE A 92 -1.85 -7.58 11.55
CA PHE A 92 -1.47 -6.17 11.41
C PHE A 92 -2.68 -5.23 11.50
N ALA A 93 -2.48 -4.04 12.06
CA ALA A 93 -3.53 -3.03 12.21
C ALA A 93 -3.54 -1.99 11.07
N GLU A 94 -2.43 -1.87 10.33
CA GLU A 94 -2.25 -0.87 9.28
C GLU A 94 -1.33 -1.40 8.17
N VAL A 95 -1.47 -0.84 6.97
CA VAL A 95 -0.69 -1.20 5.78
C VAL A 95 0.05 0.02 5.26
N ALA A 96 1.33 -0.14 4.95
CA ALA A 96 2.13 0.84 4.21
C ALA A 96 2.30 0.37 2.76
N LEU A 97 2.02 1.24 1.80
CA LEU A 97 2.32 1.05 0.39
C LEU A 97 3.48 1.96 0.01
N LEU A 98 4.61 1.36 -0.36
CA LEU A 98 5.79 2.07 -0.85
C LEU A 98 5.67 2.30 -2.36
N GLU A 99 5.63 3.56 -2.76
CA GLU A 99 5.45 4.00 -4.16
C GLU A 99 6.30 5.25 -4.44
N ALA A 100 6.62 5.50 -5.72
CA ALA A 100 7.39 6.69 -6.08
C ALA A 100 6.61 7.99 -5.72
N PRO A 101 7.26 9.04 -5.19
CA PRO A 101 6.58 10.29 -4.78
C PRO A 101 5.67 10.87 -5.86
N SER A 102 6.13 10.88 -7.11
CA SER A 102 5.40 11.40 -8.27
C SER A 102 4.14 10.59 -8.62
N ARG A 103 4.05 9.34 -8.17
CA ARG A 103 2.93 8.43 -8.45
C ARG A 103 1.90 8.40 -7.33
N LEU A 104 2.18 8.96 -6.15
CA LEU A 104 1.28 8.86 -5.00
C LEU A 104 -0.12 9.46 -5.25
N PRO A 105 -0.27 10.65 -5.89
CA PRO A 105 -1.61 11.18 -6.15
C PRO A 105 -2.41 10.32 -7.12
N ALA A 106 -1.78 9.87 -8.21
CA ALA A 106 -2.41 8.97 -9.19
C ALA A 106 -2.75 7.61 -8.57
N ARG A 107 -1.88 7.10 -7.70
CA ARG A 107 -2.11 5.85 -6.94
C ARG A 107 -3.30 5.99 -6.00
N ALA A 108 -3.39 7.08 -5.25
CA ALA A 108 -4.52 7.35 -4.38
C ALA A 108 -5.83 7.40 -5.16
N ALA A 109 -5.85 8.10 -6.30
CA ALA A 109 -7.02 8.18 -7.17
C ALA A 109 -7.44 6.79 -7.70
N SER A 110 -6.49 6.00 -8.21
CA SER A 110 -6.75 4.62 -8.68
C SER A 110 -7.34 3.74 -7.59
N LEU A 111 -6.74 3.75 -6.39
CA LEU A 111 -7.18 2.91 -5.28
C LEU A 111 -8.56 3.32 -4.74
N ASN A 112 -8.86 4.61 -4.70
CA ASN A 112 -10.19 5.10 -4.32
C ASN A 112 -11.26 4.80 -5.38
N ALA A 113 -10.90 4.79 -6.67
CA ALA A 113 -11.80 4.39 -7.75
C ALA A 113 -12.12 2.89 -7.73
N ASN A 114 -11.23 2.06 -7.17
CA ASN A 114 -11.44 0.63 -7.03
C ASN A 114 -12.37 0.31 -5.84
N ARG A 115 -13.63 -0.02 -6.13
CA ARG A 115 -14.67 -0.30 -5.11
C ARG A 115 -14.27 -1.34 -4.07
N LEU A 116 -13.57 -2.41 -4.48
CA LEU A 116 -13.16 -3.49 -3.58
C LEU A 116 -12.08 -3.00 -2.59
N ILE A 117 -11.16 -2.18 -3.06
CA ILE A 117 -10.12 -1.57 -2.21
C ILE A 117 -10.73 -0.52 -1.31
N ALA A 118 -11.53 0.40 -1.84
CA ALA A 118 -12.18 1.47 -1.08
C ALA A 118 -13.13 0.97 0.02
N ALA A 119 -13.68 -0.23 -0.13
CA ALA A 119 -14.51 -0.90 0.87
C ALA A 119 -13.69 -1.51 2.03
N ARG A 120 -12.40 -1.81 1.83
CA ARG A 120 -11.56 -2.53 2.81
C ARG A 120 -10.47 -1.65 3.41
N TYR A 121 -10.03 -0.65 2.65
CA TYR A 121 -8.91 0.19 2.96
C TYR A 121 -9.32 1.65 2.95
N ARG A 122 -8.78 2.41 3.91
CA ARG A 122 -8.85 3.87 3.92
C ARG A 122 -7.51 4.43 3.51
N VAL A 123 -7.45 5.03 2.32
CA VAL A 123 -6.23 5.66 1.80
C VAL A 123 -5.86 6.86 2.66
N CYS A 124 -4.64 6.85 3.17
CA CYS A 124 -4.01 7.90 3.99
C CYS A 124 -2.67 8.28 3.35
N PHE A 125 -2.22 9.51 3.53
CA PHE A 125 -0.87 9.93 3.15
C PHE A 125 -0.01 10.04 4.39
N ASP A 126 1.22 9.53 4.34
CA ASP A 126 2.16 9.69 5.44
C ASP A 126 2.61 11.16 5.56
N ALA A 127 2.71 11.65 6.80
CA ALA A 127 3.01 13.05 7.09
C ALA A 127 4.39 13.49 6.55
N ALA A 128 5.32 12.56 6.28
CA ALA A 128 6.59 12.86 5.61
C ALA A 128 6.41 13.48 4.19
N MET A 129 5.21 13.44 3.61
CA MET A 129 4.85 14.17 2.39
C MET A 129 4.80 15.69 2.58
N HIS A 130 4.54 16.19 3.79
CA HIS A 130 4.30 17.62 4.02
C HIS A 130 5.58 18.47 4.09
N GLU A 131 6.73 17.89 4.44
CA GLU A 131 7.97 18.67 4.60
C GLU A 131 8.69 18.97 3.29
N SER A 132 8.42 18.20 2.22
CA SER A 132 9.04 18.44 0.91
C SER A 132 8.39 19.60 0.13
N GLY A 133 7.22 20.09 0.57
CA GLY A 133 6.52 21.23 -0.06
C GLY A 133 6.74 22.59 0.62
N LEU A 134 7.18 22.60 1.89
CA LEU A 134 7.32 23.83 2.67
C LEU A 134 8.74 24.42 2.65
N SER A 135 9.76 23.66 2.25
CA SER A 135 11.16 24.13 2.21
C SER A 135 11.57 24.83 0.89
N ARG A 136 10.61 25.21 0.03
CA ARG A 136 10.86 25.95 -1.22
C ARG A 136 10.29 27.37 -1.29
N ARG A 137 9.76 27.91 -0.18
CA ARG A 137 9.21 29.29 -0.12
C ARG A 137 9.85 30.21 0.91
N VAL A 138 11.06 29.91 1.38
CA VAL A 138 11.86 30.89 2.15
C VAL A 138 13.32 30.81 1.71
N ALA A 139 13.60 31.33 0.52
CA ALA A 139 14.93 31.83 0.17
C ALA A 139 14.82 32.78 -1.04
N ARG A 140 14.73 34.07 -0.70
CA ARG A 140 15.06 35.26 -1.51
C ARG A 140 14.12 35.68 -2.62
#